data_AF-A0A139WAU4-F1
#
_entry.id   AF-A0A139WAU4-F1
#
_cell.length_a   1.000
_cell.length_b   1.000
_cell.length_c   1.000
_cell.angle_alpha   90.00
_cell.angle_beta   90.00
_cell.angle_gamma   90.00
#
_symmetry.space_group_name_H-M   'P 1'
#
loop_
_entity.id
_entity.type
_entity.pdbx_description
1 polymer ?
#
loop_
_entity_poly.entity_id
_entity_poly.type
_entity_poly.pdbx_seq_one_letter_code
_entity_poly.pdbx_strand_id
1 'polypeptide(L)'
;MMEKGSSLPWKEVLYQTTGETRLDGSAMREYFRPLEDWLRNENLRTQEFVGWLYDGDYCKQSIETAGLQVYGGFYNGGFTRKPLTVTFVVALLVYVMT
;
A
#
# COMPACT_ATOMS: atom_id res chain seq x y z
N MET A 1 -6.16 -38.90 0.95
CA MET A 1 -5.49 -37.72 1.54
C MET A 1 -5.03 -37.95 2.97
N MET A 2 -5.95 -38.04 3.94
CA MET A 2 -5.61 -38.00 5.38
C MET A 2 -4.70 -39.13 5.86
N GLU A 3 -4.85 -40.35 5.32
CA GLU A 3 -3.98 -41.49 5.63
C GLU A 3 -2.51 -41.28 5.23
N LYS A 4 -2.25 -40.47 4.20
CA LYS A 4 -0.89 -40.28 3.68
C LYS A 4 -0.04 -39.37 4.58
N GLY A 5 -0.63 -38.56 5.45
CA GLY A 5 0.11 -37.66 6.35
C GLY A 5 1.20 -36.87 5.62
N SER A 6 2.44 -36.95 6.13
CA SER A 6 3.64 -36.35 5.52
C SER A 6 4.48 -37.31 4.67
N SER A 7 3.99 -38.52 4.37
CA SER A 7 4.75 -39.54 3.65
C SER A 7 4.94 -39.25 2.15
N LEU A 8 4.06 -38.44 1.56
CA LEU A 8 4.16 -37.98 0.17
C LEU A 8 4.23 -36.45 0.09
N PRO A 9 4.82 -35.88 -0.96
CA PRO A 9 4.75 -34.45 -1.22
C PRO A 9 3.29 -33.97 -1.29
N TRP A 10 2.98 -32.87 -0.61
CA TRP A 10 1.61 -32.37 -0.50
C TRP A 10 0.90 -32.14 -1.85
N LYS A 11 1.64 -31.75 -2.90
CA LYS A 11 1.10 -31.56 -4.26
C LYS A 11 0.56 -32.84 -4.87
N GLU A 12 1.22 -33.97 -4.63
CA GLU A 12 0.80 -35.28 -5.12
C GLU A 12 -0.47 -35.74 -4.41
N VAL A 13 -0.52 -35.55 -3.08
CA VAL A 13 -1.70 -35.87 -2.28
C VAL A 13 -2.89 -34.98 -2.66
N LEU A 14 -2.64 -33.70 -2.94
CA LEU A 14 -3.64 -32.75 -3.42
C LEU A 14 -4.19 -33.19 -4.77
N TYR A 15 -3.32 -33.49 -5.74
CA TYR A 15 -3.72 -33.95 -7.08
C TYR A 15 -4.58 -35.22 -7.03
N GLN A 16 -4.22 -36.19 -6.21
CA GLN A 16 -5.02 -37.42 -6.04
C GLN A 16 -6.42 -37.17 -5.47
N THR A 17 -6.65 -36.02 -4.83
CA THR A 17 -7.91 -35.71 -4.14
C THR A 17 -8.76 -34.71 -4.92
N THR A 18 -8.16 -33.68 -5.49
CA THR A 18 -8.86 -32.58 -6.19
C THR A 18 -8.66 -32.62 -7.70
N GLY A 19 -7.75 -33.44 -8.22
CA GLY A 19 -7.33 -33.39 -9.63
C GLY A 19 -6.40 -32.22 -9.96
N GLU A 20 -6.05 -31.37 -8.97
CA GLU A 20 -5.23 -30.18 -9.17
C GLU A 20 -3.89 -30.28 -8.43
N THR A 21 -2.82 -29.80 -9.07
CA THR A 21 -1.47 -29.78 -8.48
C THR A 21 -1.13 -28.45 -7.79
N ARG A 22 -2.01 -27.46 -7.87
CA ARG A 22 -1.80 -26.09 -7.35
C ARG A 22 -2.92 -25.72 -6.39
N LEU A 23 -2.65 -24.74 -5.53
CA LEU A 23 -3.69 -24.15 -4.70
C LEU A 23 -4.49 -23.16 -5.55
N ASP A 24 -5.81 -23.29 -5.50
CA ASP A 24 -6.76 -22.38 -6.13
C ASP A 24 -7.60 -21.66 -5.07
N GLY A 25 -7.64 -20.33 -5.15
CA GLY A 25 -8.45 -19.47 -4.28
C GLY A 25 -9.91 -19.32 -4.74
N SER A 26 -10.27 -19.88 -5.90
CA SER A 26 -11.60 -19.77 -6.50
C SER A 26 -12.70 -20.31 -5.56
N ALA A 27 -12.47 -21.45 -4.91
CA ALA A 27 -13.43 -22.04 -3.97
C ALA A 27 -13.75 -21.11 -2.79
N MET A 28 -12.75 -20.36 -2.30
CA MET A 28 -12.97 -19.37 -1.25
C MET A 28 -13.74 -18.16 -1.76
N ARG A 29 -13.43 -17.68 -2.96
CA ARG A 29 -14.20 -16.59 -3.59
C ARG A 29 -15.64 -17.00 -3.90
N GLU A 30 -15.85 -18.25 -4.30
CA GLU A 30 -17.19 -18.80 -4.51
C GLU A 30 -17.99 -18.84 -3.21
N TYR A 31 -17.39 -19.35 -2.14
CA TYR A 31 -18.04 -19.40 -0.83
C TYR A 31 -18.50 -18.01 -0.36
N PHE A 32 -17.69 -16.98 -0.57
CA PHE A 32 -17.99 -15.60 -0.17
C PHE A 32 -18.69 -14.76 -1.25
N ARG A 33 -19.04 -15.32 -2.41
CA ARG A 33 -19.63 -14.58 -3.54
C ARG A 33 -20.86 -13.76 -3.15
N PRO A 34 -21.85 -14.28 -2.38
CA PRO A 34 -23.02 -13.49 -2.00
C PRO A 34 -22.68 -12.28 -1.11
N LEU A 35 -21.68 -12.43 -0.23
CA LEU A 35 -21.20 -11.34 0.62
C LEU A 35 -20.45 -10.29 -0.20
N GLU A 36 -19.62 -10.74 -1.14
CA GLU A 36 -18.89 -9.85 -2.04
C GLU A 36 -19.85 -8.97 -2.86
N ASP A 37 -20.91 -9.56 -3.40
CA ASP A 37 -21.93 -8.83 -4.16
C ASP A 37 -22.67 -7.81 -3.29
N TRP A 38 -23.01 -8.18 -2.04
CA TRP A 38 -23.61 -7.26 -1.09
C TRP A 38 -22.69 -6.08 -0.75
N LEU A 39 -21.41 -6.35 -0.46
CA LEU A 39 -20.41 -5.32 -0.15
C LEU A 39 -20.20 -4.35 -1.31
N ARG A 40 -20.21 -4.83 -2.56
CA ARG A 40 -20.11 -3.98 -3.74
C ARG A 40 -21.28 -3.00 -3.82
N ASN A 41 -22.50 -3.50 -3.63
CA ASN A 41 -23.69 -2.66 -3.65
C ASN A 41 -23.68 -1.64 -2.50
N GLU A 42 -23.28 -2.08 -1.31
CA GLU A 42 -23.24 -1.22 -0.13
C GLU A 42 -22.21 -0.10 -0.28
N ASN A 43 -20.98 -0.41 -0.71
CA ASN A 43 -19.94 0.59 -0.95
C ASN A 43 -20.37 1.65 -1.97
N LEU A 44 -21.12 1.25 -3.01
CA LEU A 44 -21.69 2.19 -3.98
C LEU A 44 -22.80 3.05 -3.36
N ARG A 45 -23.66 2.45 -2.53
CA ARG A 45 -24.75 3.15 -1.84
C ARG A 45 -24.23 4.19 -0.84
N THR A 46 -23.14 3.89 -0.13
CA THR A 46 -22.52 4.77 0.87
C THR A 46 -21.42 5.67 0.29
N GLN A 47 -21.07 5.49 -0.98
CA GLN A 47 -20.00 6.21 -1.68
C GLN A 47 -18.62 6.05 -1.02
N GLU A 48 -18.34 4.84 -0.52
CA GLU A 48 -17.07 4.52 0.13
C GLU A 48 -15.94 4.35 -0.88
N PHE A 49 -14.74 4.78 -0.49
CA PHE A 49 -13.53 4.56 -1.29
C PHE A 49 -13.05 3.11 -1.13
N VAL A 50 -13.08 2.34 -2.22
CA VAL A 50 -12.60 0.95 -2.23
C VAL A 50 -11.10 0.92 -2.50
N GLY A 51 -10.33 0.59 -1.47
CA GLY A 51 -8.88 0.48 -1.53
C GLY A 51 -8.24 1.14 -0.31
N TRP A 52 -6.95 1.42 -0.40
CA TRP A 52 -6.20 2.14 0.61
C TRP A 52 -5.35 3.21 -0.05
N LEU A 53 -5.34 4.41 0.54
CA LEU A 53 -4.41 5.47 0.19
C LEU A 53 -3.18 5.31 1.06
N TYR A 54 -2.01 5.19 0.43
CA TYR A 54 -0.75 5.13 1.17
C TYR A 54 -0.31 6.56 1.53
N ASP A 55 -0.49 6.95 2.78
CA ASP A 55 -0.15 8.28 3.28
C ASP A 55 1.29 8.37 3.84
N GLY A 56 2.04 7.26 3.89
CA GLY A 56 3.44 7.24 4.37
C GLY A 56 3.65 7.57 5.87
N ASP A 57 2.64 8.10 6.56
CA ASP A 57 2.76 8.62 7.92
C ASP A 57 2.56 7.59 9.05
N TYR A 58 2.12 6.36 8.75
CA TYR A 58 1.99 5.30 9.78
C TYR A 58 3.34 4.93 10.43
N CYS A 59 4.45 5.08 9.70
CA CYS A 59 5.79 4.88 10.27
C CYS A 59 6.23 6.13 11.07
N LYS A 60 5.85 7.32 10.62
CA LYS A 60 6.27 8.60 11.22
C LYS A 60 5.76 8.76 12.65
N GLN A 61 4.51 8.40 12.93
CA GLN A 61 3.93 8.57 14.27
C GLN A 61 4.57 7.62 15.31
N SER A 62 4.95 6.40 14.91
CA SER A 62 5.65 5.45 15.79
C SER A 62 7.12 5.85 16.00
N ILE A 63 7.76 6.45 14.99
CA ILE A 63 9.11 7.01 15.06
C ILE A 63 9.18 8.27 15.96
N GLU A 64 8.24 9.20 15.82
CA GLU A 64 8.15 10.43 16.61
C GLU A 64 7.87 10.11 18.09
N THR A 65 6.98 9.16 18.35
CA THR A 65 6.66 8.70 19.72
C THR A 65 7.86 8.01 20.40
N ALA A 66 8.71 7.32 19.63
CA ALA A 66 9.90 6.67 20.14
C ALA A 66 11.12 7.60 20.26
N GLY A 67 11.01 8.88 19.86
CA GLY A 67 12.11 9.84 19.88
C GLY A 67 13.28 9.45 18.96
N LEU A 68 13.04 8.58 17.98
CA LEU A 68 14.07 8.12 17.05
C LEU A 68 14.20 9.12 15.90
N GLN A 69 15.41 9.62 15.66
CA GLN A 69 15.69 10.38 14.44
C GLN A 69 15.77 9.42 13.26
N VAL A 70 14.75 9.38 12.42
CA VAL A 70 14.84 8.67 11.14
C VAL A 70 15.49 9.60 10.12
N TYR A 71 16.79 9.38 9.90
CA TYR A 71 17.48 9.94 8.75
C TYR A 71 17.05 9.16 7.51
N GLY A 72 16.01 9.65 6.83
CA GLY A 72 15.52 9.07 5.58
C GLY A 72 14.00 9.04 5.49
N GLY A 73 13.36 10.20 5.34
CA GLY A 73 11.97 10.32 4.95
C GLY A 73 11.83 11.30 3.79
N PHE A 74 11.16 10.84 2.71
CA PHE A 74 11.00 11.45 1.38
C PHE A 74 12.30 11.73 0.63
N TYR A 75 12.54 10.97 -0.44
CA TYR A 75 13.59 11.13 -1.45
C TYR A 75 14.32 12.47 -1.40
N ASN A 76 15.62 12.47 -1.07
CA ASN A 76 16.60 13.56 -1.27
C ASN A 76 16.00 14.80 -1.95
N GLY A 77 15.20 15.56 -1.20
CA GLY A 77 14.68 16.84 -1.62
C GLY A 77 15.82 17.81 -1.42
N GLY A 78 16.86 17.67 -2.26
CA GLY A 78 17.96 18.60 -2.27
C GLY A 78 17.37 19.99 -2.36
N PHE A 79 17.69 20.82 -1.37
CA PHE A 79 17.27 22.21 -1.33
C PHE A 79 17.59 22.82 -2.69
N THR A 80 16.59 23.00 -3.55
CA THR A 80 16.82 23.61 -4.86
C THR A 80 17.10 25.06 -4.56
N ARG A 81 18.39 25.43 -4.45
CA ARG A 81 18.82 26.81 -4.36
C ARG A 81 18.22 27.51 -5.56
N LYS A 82 17.17 28.31 -5.34
CA LYS A 82 16.65 29.23 -6.35
C LYS A 82 17.85 30.02 -6.86
N PRO A 83 18.04 30.16 -8.18
CA PRO A 83 19.23 30.80 -8.73
C PRO A 83 19.36 32.21 -8.16
N LEU A 84 20.59 32.63 -7.87
CA LEU A 84 20.95 33.93 -7.28
C LEU A 84 20.28 35.13 -7.99
N THR A 85 19.90 34.94 -9.27
CA THR A 85 19.15 35.91 -10.07
C THR A 85 17.78 36.25 -9.48
N VAL A 86 17.05 35.27 -8.93
CA VAL A 86 15.71 35.50 -8.36
C VAL A 86 15.80 36.36 -7.10
N THR A 87 16.80 36.12 -6.24
CA THR A 87 17.03 36.95 -5.05
C THR A 87 17.46 38.36 -5.42
N PHE A 88 18.30 38.52 -6.46
CA PHE A 88 18.71 39.85 -6.93
C PHE A 88 17.56 40.64 -7.55
N VAL A 89 16.70 40.01 -8.36
CA VAL A 89 15.54 40.68 -8.96
C VAL A 89 14.57 41.14 -7.88
N VAL A 90 14.29 40.29 -6.88
CA VAL A 90 13.41 40.68 -5.75
C VAL A 90 14.03 41.82 -4.94
N ALA A 91 15.32 41.77 -4.65
CA ALA A 91 16.00 42.85 -3.93
C ALA A 91 16.00 44.18 -4.73
N LEU A 92 16.22 44.13 -6.05
CA LEU A 92 16.13 45.29 -6.94
C LEU A 92 14.72 45.87 -6.97
N LEU A 93 13.69 45.02 -7.08
CA LEU A 93 12.31 45.48 -7.09
C LEU A 93 11.94 46.16 -5.76
N VAL A 94 12.38 45.61 -4.62
CA VAL A 94 12.15 46.23 -3.32
C VAL A 94 12.88 47.57 -3.20
N TYR A 95 14.12 47.67 -3.68
CA TYR A 95 14.89 48.92 -3.68
C TYR A 95 14.28 50.00 -4.58
N VAL A 96 13.70 49.63 -5.73
CA VAL A 96 13.03 50.58 -6.64
C VAL A 96 11.68 51.06 -6.09
N MET A 97 11.08 50.31 -5.16
CA MET A 97 9.79 50.64 -4.53
C MET A 97 9.93 51.42 -3.22
N THR A 98 11.16 51.64 -2.72
CA THR A 98 11.49 52.52 -1.59
C THR A 98 12.04 53.84 -2.07
#